data_AF-A0A934VTA0-F1
#
_entry.id   AF-A0A934VTA0-F1
#
_cell.length_a   1.000
_cell.length_b   1.000
_cell.length_c   1.000
_cell.angle_alpha   90.00
_cell.angle_beta   90.00
_cell.angle_gamma   90.00
#
_symmetry.space_group_name_H-M   'P 1'
#
loop_
_entity.id
_entity.type
_entity.pdbx_description
1 polymer ?
#
loop_
_entity_poly.entity_id
_entity_poly.type
_entity_poly.pdbx_seq_one_letter_code
_entity_poly.pdbx_strand_id
1 'polypeptide(L)' 'MPRKTKSFLQGGLGCLLFFFILAGLALALGGRVRADLPGVLALFVIGGLLGLLANWFYQKGKKDQNPD' A
#
# COMPACT_ATOMS: atom_id res chain seq x y z
N MET A 1 2.55 16.27 10.77
CA MET A 1 2.44 14.79 10.68
C MET A 1 3.82 14.19 10.49
N PRO A 2 4.24 13.22 11.31
CA PRO A 2 5.55 12.58 11.18
C PRO A 2 5.66 11.85 9.83
N ARG A 3 6.83 11.93 9.17
CA ARG A 3 7.08 11.35 7.83
C ARG A 3 6.72 9.86 7.75
N LYS A 4 6.91 9.12 8.85
CA LYS A 4 6.56 7.69 8.98
C LYS A 4 5.05 7.43 8.78
N THR A 5 4.19 8.27 9.36
CA THR A 5 2.73 8.14 9.24
C THR A 5 2.27 8.42 7.82
N LYS A 6 2.86 9.42 7.13
CA LYS A 6 2.56 9.70 5.72
C LYS A 6 2.89 8.51 4.82
N SER A 7 4.04 7.84 5.03
CA SER A 7 4.43 6.68 4.22
C SER A 7 3.56 5.45 4.47
N PHE A 8 3.13 5.21 5.71
CA PHE A 8 2.17 4.14 6.01
C PHE A 8 0.81 4.42 5.35
N LEU A 9 0.30 5.65 5.46
CA LEU A 9 -0.95 6.05 4.82
C LEU A 9 -0.87 5.95 3.30
N GLN A 10 0.24 6.39 2.70
CA GLN A 10 0.46 6.33 1.25
C GLN A 10 0.59 4.88 0.76
N GLY A 11 1.27 4.01 1.51
CA GLY A 11 1.36 2.58 1.23
C GLY A 11 0.02 1.87 1.32
N GLY A 12 -0.69 2.09 2.43
CA GLY A 12 -2.02 1.49 2.67
C GLY A 12 -3.03 1.96 1.63
N LEU A 13 -3.09 3.27 1.38
CA LEU A 13 -3.98 3.85 0.37
C LEU A 13 -3.62 3.38 -1.05
N GLY A 14 -2.33 3.33 -1.39
CA GLY A 14 -1.88 2.87 -2.71
C GLY A 14 -2.23 1.42 -2.98
N CYS A 15 -2.07 0.54 -1.99
CA CYS A 15 -2.45 -0.86 -2.11
C CYS A 15 -3.97 -1.03 -2.22
N LEU A 16 -4.74 -0.26 -1.44
CA LEU A 16 -6.20 -0.23 -1.50
C LEU A 16 -6.69 0.17 -2.90
N LEU A 17 -6.11 1.22 -3.48
CA LEU A 17 -6.47 1.75 -4.79
C LEU A 17 -6.12 0.77 -5.91
N PHE A 18 -4.95 0.11 -5.82
CA PHE A 18 -4.53 -0.92 -6.78
C PHE A 18 -5.47 -2.13 -6.76
N PHE A 19 -5.80 -2.65 -5.58
CA PHE A 19 -6.77 -3.75 -5.46
C PHE A 19 -8.18 -3.34 -5.87
N PHE A 20 -8.57 -2.09 -5.66
CA PHE A 20 -9.85 -1.56 -6.14
C PHE A 20 -9.92 -1.53 -7.67
N ILE A 21 -8.83 -1.14 -8.35
CA ILE A 21 -8.75 -1.19 -9.81
C ILE A 21 -8.81 -2.63 -10.32
N LEU A 22 -8.06 -3.55 -9.70
CA LEU A 22 -8.09 -4.98 -10.03
C LEU A 22 -9.48 -5.60 -9.81
N ALA A 23 -10.13 -5.24 -8.70
CA ALA A 23 -11.50 -5.66 -8.42
C ALA A 23 -12.49 -5.12 -9.46
N GLY A 24 -12.35 -3.86 -9.86
CA GLY A 24 -13.14 -3.26 -10.94
C GLY A 24 -12.93 -3.98 -12.27
N LEU A 25 -11.68 -4.34 -12.60
CA LEU A 25 -11.35 -5.10 -13.80
C LEU A 25 -11.92 -6.52 -13.74
N ALA A 26 -11.83 -7.19 -12.59
CA ALA A 26 -12.39 -8.51 -12.37
C ALA A 26 -13.93 -8.51 -12.47
N LEU A 27 -14.60 -7.47 -11.97
CA LEU A 27 -16.04 -7.26 -12.15
C LEU A 27 -16.40 -7.02 -13.63
N ALA A 28 -15.60 -6.23 -14.35
CA ALA A 28 -15.82 -5.97 -15.78
C ALA A 28 -15.68 -7.23 -16.64
N LEU A 29 -14.85 -8.18 -16.22
CA LEU A 29 -14.70 -9.50 -16.86
C LEU A 29 -15.76 -10.53 -16.44
N GLY A 30 -16.78 -10.11 -15.69
CA GLY A 30 -17.89 -10.97 -15.23
C GLY A 30 -17.59 -11.77 -13.96
N GLY A 31 -16.48 -11.47 -13.28
CA GLY A 31 -16.14 -12.04 -11.98
C GLY A 31 -17.05 -11.53 -10.85
N ARG A 32 -17.09 -12.26 -9.74
CA ARG A 32 -17.78 -11.84 -8.51
C ARG A 32 -16.77 -11.43 -7.47
N VAL A 33 -16.80 -10.16 -7.08
CA VAL A 33 -15.97 -9.63 -6.00
C VAL A 33 -16.82 -9.55 -4.74
N ARG A 34 -16.39 -10.25 -3.68
CA ARG A 34 -16.91 -10.06 -2.33
C ARG A 34 -15.93 -9.16 -1.58
N ALA A 35 -16.38 -7.95 -1.27
CA ALA A 35 -15.64 -7.03 -0.42
C ALA A 35 -16.10 -7.22 1.02
N ASP A 36 -15.34 -7.99 1.79
CA ASP A 36 -15.58 -8.15 3.22
C ASP A 36 -14.79 -7.10 4.00
N LEU A 37 -15.46 -6.44 4.95
CA LEU A 37 -14.84 -5.45 5.84
C LEU A 37 -13.52 -5.93 6.48
N PRO A 38 -13.40 -7.17 7.03
CA PRO A 38 -12.12 -7.66 7.54
C PRO A 38 -11.04 -7.81 6.46
N GLY A 39 -11.42 -8.17 5.22
CA GLY A 39 -10.48 -8.28 4.10
C GLY A 39 -9.90 -6.93 3.69
N VAL A 40 -10.74 -5.89 3.63
CA VAL A 40 -10.32 -4.52 3.32
C VAL A 40 -9.37 -3.97 4.39
N LEU A 41 -9.68 -4.23 5.67
CA LEU A 41 -8.82 -3.86 6.79
C LEU A 41 -7.46 -4.58 6.74
N ALA A 42 -7.45 -5.89 6.46
CA ALA A 42 -6.23 -6.65 6.30
C ALA A 42 -5.37 -6.14 5.13
N LEU A 43 -6.00 -5.85 3.98
CA LEU A 43 -5.35 -5.24 2.81
C LEU A 43 -4.71 -3.89 3.13
N PHE A 44 -5.42 -3.04 3.87
CA PHE A 44 -4.89 -1.74 4.29
C PHE A 44 -3.68 -1.89 5.21
N VAL A 45 -3.74 -2.80 6.19
CA VAL A 45 -2.64 -3.05 7.13
C VAL A 45 -1.42 -3.62 6.40
N ILE A 46 -1.61 -4.63 5.54
CA ILE A 46 -0.52 -5.25 4.77
C ILE A 46 0.10 -4.24 3.79
N GLY A 47 -0.73 -3.50 3.05
CA GLY A 47 -0.29 -2.45 2.14
C GLY A 47 0.46 -1.31 2.83
N GLY A 48 -0.02 -0.90 4.00
CA GLY A 48 0.64 0.10 4.84
C GLY A 48 2.01 -0.39 5.33
N LEU A 49 2.11 -1.65 5.75
CA LEU A 49 3.35 -2.27 6.18
C LEU A 49 4.38 -2.35 5.05
N LEU A 50 3.95 -2.76 3.85
CA LEU A 50 4.79 -2.81 2.66
C LEU A 50 5.26 -1.42 2.22
N GLY A 51 4.41 -0.41 2.25
CA GLY A 51 4.80 0.97 1.94
C GLY A 51 5.76 1.57 2.97
N LEU A 52 5.61 1.21 4.25
CA LEU A 52 6.57 1.56 5.29
C LEU A 52 7.93 0.90 5.02
N LEU A 53 7.94 -0.39 4.66
CA LEU A 53 9.14 -1.16 4.34
C LEU A 53 9.85 -0.58 3.11
N ALA A 54 9.11 -0.28 2.04
CA ALA A 54 9.65 0.33 0.83
C ALA A 54 10.26 1.72 1.11
N ASN A 55 9.59 2.55 1.92
CA ASN A 55 10.13 3.84 2.33
C ASN A 55 11.36 3.70 3.25
N TRP A 56 11.43 2.63 4.04
CA TRP A 56 12.61 2.34 4.85
C TRP A 56 13.80 1.96 3.97
N PHE A 57 13.62 1.08 2.98
CA PHE A 57 14.64 0.75 1.97
C PHE A 57 15.05 1.98 1.15
N TYR A 58 14.11 2.81 0.71
CA TYR A 58 14.40 4.02 -0.06
C TYR A 58 15.21 5.03 0.76
N GLN A 59 14.85 5.25 2.03
CA GLN A 59 15.62 6.12 2.91
C GLN A 59 17.00 5.54 3.26
N LYS A 60 17.10 4.22 3.43
CA LYS A 60 18.39 3.54 3.62
C LYS A 60 19.29 3.74 2.41
N GLY A 61 18.80 3.45 1.20
CA GLY A 61 19.53 3.67 -0.05
C GLY A 61 19.92 5.13 -0.29
N LYS A 62 19.06 6.10 0.06
CA LYS A 62 19.43 7.52 0.00
C LYS A 62 20.54 7.91 0.97
N LYS A 63 20.55 7.30 2.15
CA LYS A 63 21.59 7.55 3.17
C LYS A 63 22.93 6.92 2.76
N ASP A 64 22.88 5.79 2.06
CA ASP A 64 24.06 5.14 1.49
C ASP A 64 24.59 5.87 0.23
N GLN A 65 23.72 6.53 -0.55
CA GLN A 65 24.12 7.31 -1.73
C GLN A 65 24.62 8.73 -1.44
N ASN A 66 24.37 9.28 -0.24
CA ASN A 66 24.87 10.59 0.15
C ASN A 66 25.53 10.52 1.55
N PRO A 67 26.75 9.95 1.64
CA PRO A 67 27.56 9.98 2.84
C PRO A 67 28.21 11.37 2.96
N ASP A 68 27.45 12.32 3.50
CA ASP A 68 28.02 13.54 4.09
C ASP A 68 28.27 13.32 5.59
#